data_AF-H0G8H2-F1
#
_entry.id   AF-H0G8H2-F1
#
_cell.length_a   1.000
_cell.length_b   1.000
_cell.length_c   1.000
_cell.angle_alpha   90.00
_cell.angle_beta   90.00
_cell.angle_gamma   90.00
#
_symmetry.space_group_name_H-M   'P 1'
#
loop_
_entity.id
_entity.type
_entity.pdbx_description
1 polymer ?
#
loop_
_entity_poly.entity_id
_entity_poly.type
_entity_poly.pdbx_seq_one_letter_code
_entity_poly.pdbx_strand_id
1 'polypeptide(L)' 'MTAERKREAREKFRLGGIVVRAGLTRADRAFLLGGLIELARVTPGSADHRRLRDIGEEAFRAPPLDSGSPHIAETAEWH' A
#
# COMPACT_ATOMS: atom_id res chain seq x y z
N MET A 1 27.42 2.01 -11.82
CA MET A 1 26.41 1.00 -12.22
C MET A 1 25.89 0.12 -11.07
N THR A 2 26.71 -0.36 -10.14
CA THR A 2 26.27 -1.27 -9.04
C THR A 2 25.52 -0.57 -7.90
N ALA A 3 25.89 0.67 -7.55
CA ALA A 3 25.24 1.44 -6.49
C ALA A 3 23.79 1.85 -6.82
N GLU A 4 23.52 2.17 -8.09
CA GLU A 4 22.21 2.59 -8.58
C GLU A 4 21.19 1.45 -8.55
N ARG A 5 21.57 0.27 -9.05
CA ARG A 5 20.77 -0.96 -8.93
C ARG A 5 20.44 -1.32 -7.48
N LYS A 6 21.39 -1.11 -6.56
CA LYS A 6 21.19 -1.35 -5.12
C LYS A 6 20.19 -0.35 -4.51
N ARG A 7 20.16 0.88 -4.99
CA ARG A 7 19.20 1.91 -4.55
C ARG A 7 17.79 1.62 -5.06
N GLU A 8 17.65 1.29 -6.35
CA GLU A 8 16.37 0.90 -6.95
C GLU A 8 15.74 -0.32 -6.26
N ALA A 9 16.54 -1.35 -5.96
CA ALA A 9 16.05 -2.53 -5.25
C ALA A 9 15.51 -2.18 -3.86
N ARG A 10 16.19 -1.29 -3.13
CA ARG A 10 15.76 -0.83 -1.80
C ARG A 10 14.49 0.01 -1.86
N GLU A 11 14.32 0.81 -2.91
CA GLU A 11 13.13 1.62 -3.11
C GLU A 11 11.92 0.76 -3.43
N LYS A 12 12.07 -0.20 -4.35
CA LYS A 12 11.04 -1.21 -4.66
C LYS A 12 10.68 -2.04 -3.42
N PHE A 13 11.65 -2.39 -2.59
CA PHE A 13 11.41 -3.11 -1.33
C PHE A 13 10.58 -2.28 -0.34
N ARG A 14 10.89 -0.99 -0.19
CA ARG A 14 10.12 -0.09 0.69
C ARG A 14 8.67 0.04 0.24
N LEU A 15 8.42 0.16 -1.08
CA LEU A 15 7.07 0.20 -1.63
C LEU A 15 6.32 -1.12 -1.39
N GLY A 16 6.98 -2.27 -1.57
CA GLY A 16 6.41 -3.57 -1.21
C GLY A 16 6.06 -3.68 0.27
N GLY A 17 6.88 -3.11 1.16
CA GLY A 17 6.61 -3.09 2.60
C GLY A 17 5.32 -2.34 2.99
N ILE A 18 4.91 -1.32 2.22
CA ILE A 18 3.65 -0.61 2.44
C ILE A 18 2.45 -1.53 2.18
N VAL A 19 2.49 -2.27 1.06
CA VAL A 19 1.43 -3.23 0.69
C VAL A 19 1.29 -4.34 1.75
N VAL A 20 2.43 -4.84 2.26
CA VAL A 20 2.43 -5.83 3.36
C VAL A 20 1.78 -5.26 4.60
N ARG A 21 2.16 -4.05 5.01
CA ARG A 21 1.62 -3.39 6.21
C ARG A 21 0.13 -3.07 6.09
N ALA A 22 -0.36 -2.80 4.88
CA ALA A 22 -1.78 -2.61 4.61
C ALA A 22 -2.58 -3.93 4.59
N GLY A 23 -1.95 -5.10 4.76
CA GLY A 23 -2.62 -6.39 4.69
C GLY A 23 -3.00 -6.85 3.28
N LEU A 24 -2.44 -6.21 2.25
CA LEU A 24 -2.85 -6.40 0.85
C LEU A 24 -1.92 -7.34 0.07
N THR A 25 -1.17 -8.21 0.75
CA THR A 25 -0.18 -9.10 0.11
C THR A 25 -0.76 -10.08 -0.89
N ARG A 26 -2.06 -10.39 -0.77
CA ARG A 26 -2.79 -11.29 -1.67
C ARG A 26 -3.73 -10.56 -2.63
N ALA A 27 -3.76 -9.23 -2.60
CA ALA A 27 -4.63 -8.46 -3.48
C ALA A 27 -4.14 -8.52 -4.92
N ASP A 28 -5.07 -8.48 -5.88
CA ASP A 28 -4.76 -8.38 -7.30
C ASP A 28 -3.89 -7.15 -7.62
N ARG A 29 -2.98 -7.30 -8.58
CA ARG A 29 -2.01 -6.27 -8.94
C ARG A 29 -2.66 -5.10 -9.68
N ALA A 30 -3.67 -5.36 -10.51
CA ALA A 30 -4.39 -4.30 -11.22
C ALA A 30 -5.25 -3.51 -10.23
N PHE A 31 -5.86 -4.17 -9.24
CA PHE A 31 -6.55 -3.50 -8.14
C PHE A 31 -5.61 -2.54 -7.36
N LEU A 32 -4.43 -3.02 -6.95
CA LEU A 32 -3.45 -2.19 -6.26
C LEU A 32 -3.00 -0.99 -7.09
N LEU A 33 -2.67 -1.22 -8.36
CA LEU A 33 -2.23 -0.15 -9.25
C LEU A 33 -3.35 0.88 -9.51
N GLY A 34 -4.58 0.42 -9.72
CA GLY A 34 -5.75 1.28 -9.88
C GLY A 34 -5.97 2.19 -8.67
N GLY A 35 -5.92 1.63 -7.46
CA GLY A 35 -6.01 2.41 -6.22
C GLY A 35 -4.88 3.44 -6.09
N LEU A 36 -3.65 3.08 -6.43
CA LEU A 36 -2.51 4.01 -6.40
C LEU A 36 -2.64 5.15 -7.43
N ILE A 37 -3.22 4.88 -8.61
CA ILE A 37 -3.50 5.92 -9.62
C ILE A 37 -4.56 6.90 -9.11
N GLU A 38 -5.63 6.42 -8.47
CA GLU A 38 -6.62 7.30 -7.85
C GLU A 38 -6.01 8.12 -6.71
N LEU A 39 -5.16 7.52 -5.88
CA LEU A 39 -4.42 8.24 -4.84
C LEU A 39 -3.51 9.34 -5.41
N ALA A 40 -2.87 9.10 -6.56
CA ALA A 40 -2.00 10.09 -7.21
C ALA A 40 -2.75 11.34 -7.70
N ARG A 41 -4.08 11.28 -7.82
CA ARG A 41 -4.93 12.42 -8.20
C ARG A 41 -5.34 13.28 -7.01
N VAL A 42 -5.14 12.80 -5.78
CA VAL A 42 -5.49 13.55 -4.57
C VAL A 42 -4.61 14.80 -4.47
N THR A 43 -5.23 15.97 -4.34
CA THR A 43 -4.50 17.23 -4.24
C THR A 43 -3.62 17.26 -3.00
N PRO A 44 -2.30 17.50 -3.12
CA PRO A 44 -1.41 17.62 -1.97
C PRO A 44 -1.88 18.72 -1.02
N GLY A 45 -1.92 18.41 0.28
CA GLY A 45 -2.40 19.35 1.29
C GLY A 45 -3.92 19.55 1.34
N SER A 46 -4.70 18.81 0.57
CA SER A 46 -6.15 18.70 0.79
C SER A 46 -6.47 18.01 2.13
N ALA A 47 -7.72 18.09 2.56
CA ALA A 47 -8.21 17.36 3.72
C ALA A 47 -8.04 15.84 3.55
N ASP A 48 -8.35 15.31 2.37
CA ASP A 48 -8.19 13.89 2.07
C ASP A 48 -6.73 13.46 2.09
N HIS A 49 -5.83 14.25 1.51
CA HIS A 49 -4.39 13.98 1.58
C HIS A 49 -3.90 13.91 3.03
N ARG A 50 -4.31 14.87 3.89
CA ARG A 50 -3.94 14.86 5.32
C ARG A 50 -4.52 13.64 6.03
N ARG A 51 -5.82 13.37 5.86
CA ARG A 51 -6.49 12.22 6.48
C ARG A 51 -5.81 10.90 6.12
N LEU A 52 -5.52 10.68 4.84
CA LEU A 52 -4.83 9.46 4.37
C LEU A 52 -3.42 9.35 4.93
N ARG A 53 -2.71 10.47 5.03
CA ARG A 53 -1.39 10.53 5.68
C ARG A 53 -1.49 10.16 7.16
N ASP A 54 -2.43 10.73 7.90
CA ASP A 54 -2.59 10.48 9.34
C ASP A 54 -2.90 9.00 9.61
N ILE A 55 -3.78 8.39 8.81
CA ILE A 55 -4.07 6.94 8.85
C ILE A 55 -2.78 6.13 8.59
N GLY A 56 -2.01 6.51 7.58
CA GLY A 56 -0.74 5.86 7.27
C GLY A 56 0.27 5.95 8.40
N GLU A 57 0.43 7.14 9.00
CA GLU A 57 1.33 7.36 10.14
C GLU A 57 0.95 6.49 11.34
N GLU A 58 -0.34 6.35 11.64
CA GLU A 58 -0.83 5.48 12.71
C GLU A 58 -0.55 4.00 12.41
N ALA A 59 -0.84 3.53 11.19
CA ALA A 59 -0.53 2.17 10.77
C ALA A 59 0.97 1.83 10.81
N PHE A 60 1.84 2.83 10.64
CA PHE A 60 3.29 2.67 10.81
C PHE A 60 3.74 2.60 12.27
N ARG A 61 3.05 3.29 13.18
CA ARG A 61 3.33 3.26 14.63
C ARG A 61 2.79 2.00 15.31
N ALA A 62 1.66 1.49 14.85
CA ALA A 62 1.06 0.27 15.37
C ALA A 62 2.00 -0.93 15.17
N PRO A 63 1.99 -1.90 16.12
CA PRO A 63 2.61 -3.20 15.89
C PRO A 63 2.05 -3.83 14.61
N PRO A 64 2.82 -4.65 13.87
CA PRO A 64 2.29 -5.37 12.74
C PRO A 64 1.03 -6.12 13.19
N LEU A 65 -0.10 -5.84 12.54
CA LEU A 65 -1.32 -6.59 12.80
C LEU A 65 -1.01 -8.07 12.54
N ASP A 66 -1.18 -8.90 13.56
CA ASP A 66 -1.06 -10.34 13.41
C ASP A 66 -1.90 -10.76 12.21
N SER A 67 -1.29 -11.54 11.33
CA SER A 67 -1.74 -11.83 9.96
C SER A 67 -3.01 -12.69 9.87
N GLY A 68 -3.96 -12.53 10.79
CA GLY A 68 -5.17 -13.32 10.93
C GLY A 68 -6.44 -12.48 11.16
N SER A 69 -6.82 -11.62 10.21
CA SER A 69 -8.22 -11.30 9.80
C SER A 69 -8.40 -9.85 9.32
N PRO A 70 -9.45 -9.54 8.53
CA PRO A 70 -10.19 -10.43 7.63
C PRO A 70 -9.51 -10.42 6.26
N HIS A 71 -9.44 -11.60 5.63
CA HIS A 71 -9.19 -11.67 4.20
C HIS A 71 -10.24 -10.82 3.50
N ILE A 72 -9.80 -9.77 2.80
CA ILE A 72 -10.47 -9.38 1.57
C ILE A 72 -10.20 -10.56 0.62
N ALA A 73 -10.92 -11.65 0.84
CA ALA A 73 -11.03 -12.71 -0.13
C ALA A 73 -11.75 -12.05 -1.28
N GLU A 74 -11.00 -11.75 -2.32
CA GLU A 74 -11.51 -11.29 -3.61
C GLU A 74 -12.52 -12.37 -4.04
N THR A 75 -13.79 -12.13 -3.75
CA THR A 75 -14.89 -12.94 -4.23
C THR A 75 -14.96 -12.69 -5.73
N ALA A 76 -14.21 -13.50 -6.46
CA ALA A 76 -14.35 -13.72 -7.88
C ALA A 76 -15.67 -14.44 -8.16
N GLU A 77 -16.79 -13.80 -7.81
CA GLU A 77 -18.13 -14.26 -8.16
C GLU A 77 -18.96 -13.06 -8.62
N TRP A 78 -18.72 -12.66 -9.87
CA TRP A 78 -19.75 -12.00 -10.68
C TRP A 78 -19.73 -12.69 -12.05
N HIS A 79 -20.74 -13.54 -12.25
CA HIS A 79 -21.14 -14.12 -13.54
C HIS A 79 -21.84 -13.07 -14.40
#